data_AF-A0A1G2XWR9-F1
#
_entry.id   AF-A0A1G2XWR9-F1
#
_cell.length_a   1.000
_cell.length_b   1.000
_cell.length_c   1.000
_cell.angle_alpha   90.00
_cell.angle_beta   90.00
_cell.angle_gamma   90.00
#
_symmetry.space_group_name_H-M   'P 1'
#
loop_
_entity.id
_entity.type
_entity.pdbx_description
1 polymer ?
#
loop_
_entity_poly.entity_id
_entity_poly.type
_entity_poly.pdbx_seq_one_letter_code
_entity_poly.pdbx_strand_id
1 'polypeptide(L)'
;MIAMNQNSEQAYQQLFAAFFKRYPNPQLQKEVNRILKRFLALKIPMPGKSGGWAGGMVYSMSSIGVGVPGVLNSELEKSFNVSMGTIYKRAAMIRELLLTT
;
A
#
# COMPACT_ATOMS: atom_id res chain seq x y z
N MET A 1 20.41 -14.08 5.19
CA MET A 1 19.22 -13.70 4.38
C MET A 1 18.81 -12.25 4.66
N ILE A 2 19.60 -11.25 4.24
CA ILE A 2 19.32 -9.81 4.51
C ILE A 2 18.98 -9.05 3.21
N ALA A 3 19.50 -9.49 2.05
CA ALA A 3 19.37 -8.78 0.77
C ALA A 3 17.95 -8.79 0.16
N MET A 4 17.12 -9.80 0.40
CA MET A 4 15.76 -9.86 -0.17
C MET A 4 14.82 -8.77 0.40
N ASN A 5 14.93 -8.46 1.70
CA ASN A 5 14.03 -7.49 2.35
C ASN A 5 14.28 -6.05 1.90
N GLN A 6 15.53 -5.68 1.62
CA GLN A 6 15.87 -4.32 1.17
C GLN A 6 15.31 -4.03 -0.23
N ASN A 7 15.37 -5.01 -1.14
CA ASN A 7 14.82 -4.86 -2.49
C ASN A 7 13.29 -4.72 -2.47
N SER A 8 12.61 -5.45 -1.58
CA SER A 8 11.16 -5.34 -1.41
C SER A 8 10.75 -3.99 -0.81
N GLU A 9 11.41 -3.55 0.26
CA GLU A 9 11.12 -2.25 0.89
C GLU A 9 11.30 -1.09 -0.10
N GLN A 10 12.40 -1.08 -0.85
CA GLN A 10 12.67 -0.06 -1.87
C GLN A 10 11.58 -0.02 -2.95
N ALA A 11 11.09 -1.17 -3.40
CA ALA A 11 10.01 -1.23 -4.39
C ALA A 11 8.71 -0.59 -3.86
N TYR A 12 8.34 -0.85 -2.60
CA TYR A 12 7.18 -0.21 -1.98
C TYR A 12 7.38 1.30 -1.77
N GLN A 13 8.56 1.71 -1.31
CA GLN A 13 8.91 3.12 -1.14
C GLN A 13 8.83 3.89 -2.46
N GLN A 14 9.30 3.31 -3.57
CA GLN A 14 9.19 3.92 -4.89
C GLN A 14 7.72 4.09 -5.34
N LEU A 15 6.89 3.07 -5.12
CA LEU A 15 5.45 3.14 -5.43
C LEU A 15 4.76 4.23 -4.61
N PHE A 16 5.03 4.31 -3.30
CA PHE A 16 4.47 5.35 -2.45
C PHE A 16 4.98 6.74 -2.83
N ALA A 17 6.28 6.90 -3.06
CA ALA A 17 6.86 8.17 -3.48
C ALA A 17 6.24 8.67 -4.79
N ALA A 18 6.08 7.79 -5.78
CA ALA A 18 5.42 8.14 -7.04
C ALA A 18 3.95 8.55 -6.84
N PHE A 19 3.20 7.79 -6.04
CA PHE A 19 1.79 8.09 -5.74
C PHE A 19 1.63 9.42 -5.01
N PHE A 20 2.33 9.63 -3.89
CA PHE A 20 2.19 10.85 -3.08
C PHE A 20 2.86 12.08 -3.69
N LYS A 21 3.80 11.92 -4.62
CA LYS A 21 4.27 13.03 -5.46
C LYS A 21 3.13 13.57 -6.34
N ARG A 22 2.28 12.69 -6.86
CA ARG A 22 1.14 13.05 -7.71
C ARG A 22 -0.09 13.47 -6.90
N TYR A 23 -0.32 12.83 -5.76
CA TYR A 23 -1.46 13.09 -4.89
C TYR A 23 -0.98 13.32 -3.45
N PRO A 24 -0.53 14.55 -3.12
CA PRO A 24 0.05 14.85 -1.81
C PRO A 24 -0.94 14.61 -0.67
N ASN A 25 -0.57 13.73 0.26
CA ASN A 25 -1.28 13.52 1.51
C ASN A 25 -0.27 13.05 2.59
N PRO A 26 0.39 13.98 3.30
CA PRO A 26 1.47 13.66 4.24
C PRO A 26 1.03 12.73 5.37
N GLN A 27 -0.21 12.89 5.85
CA GLN A 27 -0.75 12.04 6.91
C GLN A 27 -0.91 10.60 6.43
N LEU A 28 -1.55 10.39 5.28
CA LEU A 28 -1.71 9.06 4.71
C LEU A 28 -0.36 8.42 4.35
N GLN A 29 0.57 9.21 3.80
CA GLN A 29 1.92 8.75 3.50
C GLN A 29 2.66 8.27 4.75
N LYS A 30 2.55 8.98 5.87
CA LYS A 30 3.13 8.56 7.14
C LYS A 30 2.53 7.23 7.62
N GLU A 31 1.21 7.08 7.51
CA GLU A 31 0.50 5.88 7.95
C GLU A 31 0.85 4.64 7.12
N VAL A 32 0.84 4.73 5.79
CA VAL A 32 1.20 3.57 4.95
C VAL A 32 2.66 3.16 5.14
N ASN A 33 3.57 4.12 5.35
CA ASN A 33 4.97 3.83 5.68
C ASN A 33 5.12 3.14 7.04
N ARG A 34 4.33 3.53 8.04
CA ARG A 34 4.30 2.88 9.36
C ARG A 34 3.85 1.43 9.24
N ILE A 35 2.80 1.16 8.46
CA ILE A 35 2.29 -0.19 8.22
C ILE A 35 3.30 -1.04 7.47
N LEU A 36 3.91 -0.52 6.40
CA LEU A 36 4.95 -1.24 5.66
C LEU A 36 6.09 -1.65 6.59
N LYS A 37 6.62 -0.72 7.39
CA LYS A 37 7.69 -1.01 8.36
C LYS A 37 7.28 -2.12 9.33
N ARG A 38 6.05 -2.06 9.87
CA ARG A 38 5.52 -3.10 10.75
C ARG A 38 5.45 -4.46 10.05
N PHE A 39 4.91 -4.52 8.83
CA PHE A 39 4.75 -5.76 8.08
C PHE A 39 6.10 -6.39 7.73
N LEU A 40 7.08 -5.57 7.35
CA LEU A 40 8.44 -6.03 7.09
C LEU A 40 9.13 -6.56 8.36
N ALA A 41 8.96 -5.86 9.49
CA ALA A 41 9.50 -6.30 10.78
C ALA A 41 8.91 -7.64 11.24
N LEU A 42 7.60 -7.82 11.05
CA LEU A 42 6.88 -9.06 11.35
C LEU A 42 7.05 -10.14 10.27
N LYS A 43 7.77 -9.86 9.18
CA LYS A 43 7.97 -10.75 8.03
C LYS A 43 6.64 -11.29 7.47
N ILE A 44 5.61 -10.43 7.43
CA ILE A 44 4.30 -10.79 6.89
C ILE A 44 4.46 -11.19 5.41
N PRO A 45 4.00 -12.39 5.02
CA PRO A 45 4.04 -12.80 3.62
C PRO A 45 3.16 -11.89 2.77
N MET A 46 3.76 -11.27 1.75
CA MET A 46 3.05 -10.40 0.80
C MET A 46 3.10 -10.96 -0.64
N PRO A 47 2.44 -12.10 -0.93
CA PRO A 47 2.51 -12.74 -2.24
C PRO A 47 1.85 -11.92 -3.36
N GLY A 48 2.33 -12.10 -4.59
CA GLY A 48 1.83 -11.43 -5.79
C GLY A 48 2.52 -10.09 -6.05
N LYS A 49 1.87 -9.23 -6.85
CA LYS A 49 2.43 -7.94 -7.26
C LYS A 49 2.52 -6.95 -6.09
N SER A 50 3.67 -6.28 -5.95
CA SER A 50 3.91 -5.23 -4.95
C SER A 50 2.88 -4.10 -5.04
N GLY A 51 2.49 -3.71 -6.27
CA GLY A 51 1.43 -2.72 -6.51
C GLY A 51 0.10 -3.06 -5.83
N GLY A 52 -0.29 -4.34 -5.78
CA GLY A 52 -1.51 -4.76 -5.09
C GLY A 52 -1.45 -4.50 -3.58
N TRP A 53 -0.31 -4.79 -2.95
CA TRP A 53 -0.10 -4.55 -1.53
C TRP A 53 0.05 -3.05 -1.22
N ALA A 54 0.80 -2.31 -2.04
CA ALA A 54 0.97 -0.87 -1.91
C ALA A 54 -0.37 -0.13 -2.03
N GLY A 55 -1.11 -0.40 -3.11
CA GLY A 55 -2.44 0.15 -3.32
C GLY A 55 -3.43 -0.30 -2.25
N GLY A 56 -3.31 -1.56 -1.80
CA GLY A 56 -4.09 -2.08 -0.67
C GLY A 56 -3.84 -1.33 0.63
N MET A 57 -2.59 -0.96 0.94
CA MET A 57 -2.25 -0.17 2.13
C MET A 57 -2.88 1.22 2.05
N VAL A 58 -2.71 1.92 0.92
CA VAL A 58 -3.36 3.22 0.69
C VAL A 58 -4.88 3.12 0.86
N TYR A 59 -5.50 2.14 0.21
CA TYR A 59 -6.95 1.98 0.22
C TYR A 59 -7.50 1.53 1.59
N SER A 60 -6.76 0.69 2.32
CA SER A 60 -7.18 0.16 3.62
C SER A 60 -7.28 1.25 4.70
N MET A 61 -6.55 2.35 4.55
CA MET A 61 -6.56 3.46 5.51
C MET A 61 -7.70 4.46 5.27
N SER A 62 -8.41 4.31 4.15
CA SER A 62 -9.52 5.17 3.80
C SER A 62 -10.83 4.71 4.46
N SER A 63 -11.59 5.69 4.95
CA SER A 63 -13.00 5.53 5.34
C SER A 63 -13.97 5.78 4.18
N ILE A 64 -13.57 6.53 3.14
CA ILE A 64 -14.38 6.86 1.96
C ILE A 64 -13.48 6.93 0.72
N GLY A 65 -13.78 6.11 -0.30
CA GLY A 65 -13.01 6.06 -1.55
C GLY A 65 -11.54 5.69 -1.30
N VAL A 66 -10.62 6.33 -2.03
CA VAL A 66 -9.17 6.04 -1.97
C VAL A 66 -8.47 6.66 -0.74
N GLY A 67 -9.13 7.56 0.00
CA GLY A 67 -8.55 8.23 1.17
C GLY A 67 -7.69 9.45 0.83
N VAL A 68 -7.60 9.79 -0.46
CA VAL A 68 -7.03 11.05 -0.94
C VAL A 68 -8.12 11.83 -1.68
N PRO A 69 -8.45 13.06 -1.26
CA PRO A 69 -9.50 13.86 -1.90
C PRO A 69 -9.26 14.03 -3.40
N GLY A 70 -10.31 13.80 -4.20
CA GLY A 70 -10.27 13.95 -5.65
C GLY A 70 -9.61 12.80 -6.41
N VAL A 71 -9.10 11.76 -5.74
CA VAL A 71 -8.47 10.61 -6.41
C VAL A 71 -9.50 9.53 -6.71
N LEU A 72 -9.60 9.18 -7.99
CA LEU A 72 -10.48 8.12 -8.47
C LEU A 72 -9.85 6.73 -8.29
N ASN A 73 -10.71 5.72 -8.21
CA ASN A 73 -10.28 4.32 -8.22
C ASN A 73 -9.43 3.97 -9.45
N SER A 74 -9.80 4.46 -10.64
CA SER A 74 -9.04 4.22 -11.87
C SER A 74 -7.64 4.88 -11.85
N GLU A 75 -7.48 5.97 -11.10
CA GLU A 75 -6.17 6.60 -10.89
C GLU A 75 -5.30 5.81 -9.91
N LEU A 76 -5.94 5.16 -8.93
CA LEU A 76 -5.27 4.24 -8.03
C LEU A 76 -4.74 3.01 -8.78
N GLU A 77 -5.56 2.42 -9.65
CA GLU A 77 -5.15 1.31 -10.52
C GLU A 77 -3.94 1.67 -11.37
N LYS A 78 -4.00 2.83 -12.03
CA LYS A 78 -2.90 3.35 -12.86
C LYS A 78 -1.63 3.56 -12.05
N SER A 79 -1.75 4.10 -10.84
CA SER A 79 -0.59 4.41 -9.99
C SER A 79 0.12 3.17 -9.48
N PHE A 80 -0.62 2.09 -9.23
CA PHE A 80 -0.08 0.84 -8.69
C PHE A 80 0.01 -0.30 -9.72
N ASN A 81 -0.36 -0.05 -10.97
CA ASN A 81 -0.33 -0.98 -12.10
C ASN A 81 -0.99 -2.34 -11.81
N VAL A 82 -2.17 -2.28 -11.17
CA VAL A 82 -3.00 -3.44 -10.80
C VAL A 82 -4.48 -3.04 -10.85
N SER A 83 -5.39 -4.02 -10.93
CA SER A 83 -6.82 -3.76 -10.88
C SER A 83 -7.31 -3.41 -9.47
N MET A 84 -8.43 -2.69 -9.38
CA MET A 84 -9.12 -2.39 -8.12
C MET A 84 -9.55 -3.67 -7.42
N GLY A 85 -9.98 -4.70 -8.16
CA GLY A 85 -10.29 -6.00 -7.56
C GLY A 85 -9.10 -6.59 -6.80
N THR A 86 -7.88 -6.42 -7.33
CA THR A 86 -6.64 -6.80 -6.64
C THR A 86 -6.41 -5.93 -5.40
N ILE A 87 -6.57 -4.62 -5.54
CA ILE A 87 -6.39 -3.65 -4.45
C ILE A 87 -7.39 -3.91 -3.31
N TYR A 88 -8.67 -4.13 -3.60
CA TYR A 88 -9.71 -4.43 -2.62
C TYR A 88 -9.40 -5.71 -1.86
N LYS A 89 -9.02 -6.78 -2.58
CA LYS A 89 -8.63 -8.04 -1.95
C LYS A 89 -7.46 -7.85 -0.99
N ARG A 90 -6.44 -7.07 -1.38
CA ARG A 90 -5.29 -6.77 -0.50
C ARG A 90 -5.66 -5.84 0.64
N ALA A 91 -6.51 -4.84 0.42
CA ALA A 91 -6.98 -3.95 1.47
C ALA A 91 -7.76 -4.71 2.54
N ALA A 92 -8.62 -5.65 2.16
CA ALA A 92 -9.32 -6.52 3.11
C ALA A 92 -8.35 -7.34 3.97
N MET A 93 -7.39 -8.02 3.33
CA MET A 93 -6.34 -8.77 4.04
C MET A 93 -5.52 -7.87 4.97
N ILE A 94 -5.17 -6.66 4.55
CA ILE A 94 -4.43 -5.70 5.39
C ILE A 94 -5.25 -5.31 6.61
N ARG A 95 -6.55 -5.04 6.46
CA ARG A 95 -7.43 -4.74 7.61
C ARG A 95 -7.47 -5.89 8.60
N GLU A 96 -7.57 -7.14 8.13
CA GLU A 96 -7.51 -8.33 8.99
C GLU A 96 -6.16 -8.45 9.71
N LEU A 97 -5.05 -8.26 8.98
CA LEU A 97 -3.71 -8.30 9.54
C LEU A 97 -3.50 -7.24 10.62
N LEU A 98 -4.02 -6.02 10.42
CA LEU A 98 -3.91 -4.94 11.41
C LEU A 98 -4.69 -5.20 12.70
N LEU A 99 -5.70 -6.07 12.66
CA LEU A 99 -6.47 -6.49 13.84
C LEU A 99 -5.83 -7.68 14.57
N THR A 100 -5.04 -8.49 13.87
CA THR A 100 -4.55 -9.79 14.34
C THR A 100 -3.04 -9.86 14.59
N THR A 101 -2.31 -8.82 14.19
CA THR A 101 -0.87 -8.67 14.42
C THR A 101 -0.60 -7.42 15.24
#